data_AF-A0A1B7X870-F1
#
_entry.id   AF-A0A1B7X870-F1
#
_cell.length_a   1.000
_cell.length_b   1.000
_cell.length_c   1.000
_cell.angle_alpha   90.00
_cell.angle_beta   90.00
_cell.angle_gamma   90.00
#
_symmetry.space_group_name_H-M   'P 1'
#
loop_
_entity.id
_entity.type
_entity.pdbx_description
1 polymer ?
#
loop_
_entity_poly.entity_id
_entity_poly.type
_entity_poly.pdbx_seq_one_letter_code
_entity_poly.pdbx_strand_id
1 'polypeptide(L)' 'MDLNTFKEYIKAHLISLEQDSEELQKQMGFYDDYDSDEYESLEIEDVSLNGQMIACYHLLGVLDER' A
#
# COMPACT_ATOMS: atom_id res chain seq x y z
N MET A 1 21.44 9.32 -5.45
CA MET A 1 20.04 9.75 -5.63
C MET A 1 19.85 11.04 -4.87
N ASP A 2 19.35 12.10 -5.50
CA ASP A 2 18.99 13.36 -4.83
C ASP A 2 17.55 13.29 -4.27
N LEU A 3 17.16 14.31 -3.49
CA LEU A 3 15.84 14.36 -2.84
C LEU A 3 14.67 14.41 -3.83
N ASN A 4 14.84 15.07 -4.99
CA ASN A 4 13.78 15.12 -6.00
C ASN A 4 13.62 13.76 -6.66
N THR A 5 14.74 13.10 -6.99
CA THR A 5 14.69 11.73 -7.51
C THR A 5 14.02 10.78 -6.49
N PHE A 6 14.35 10.89 -5.21
CA PHE A 6 13.72 10.07 -4.16
C PHE A 6 12.21 10.33 -4.03
N LYS A 7 11.79 11.59 -4.12
CA LYS A 7 10.37 11.99 -4.12
C LYS A 7 9.59 11.35 -5.27
N GLU A 8 10.15 11.37 -6.48
CA GLU A 8 9.51 10.73 -7.64
C GLU A 8 9.44 9.20 -7.48
N TYR A 9 10.44 8.57 -6.87
CA TYR A 9 10.36 7.15 -6.51
C TYR A 9 9.24 6.85 -5.52
N ILE A 10 9.04 7.68 -4.49
CA ILE A 10 7.93 7.47 -3.53
C ILE A 10 6.58 7.60 -4.23
N LYS A 11 6.42 8.56 -5.14
CA LYS A 11 5.18 8.70 -5.93
C LYS A 11 4.92 7.47 -6.82
N ALA A 12 5.96 6.97 -7.49
CA ALA A 12 5.85 5.75 -8.29
C ALA A 12 5.52 4.53 -7.42
N HIS A 13 6.09 4.45 -6.22
CA HIS A 13 5.82 3.38 -5.28
C HIS A 13 4.38 3.43 -4.74
N LEU A 14 3.83 4.63 -4.46
CA LEU A 14 2.42 4.79 -4.10
C LEU A 14 1.49 4.21 -5.16
N ILE A 15 1.73 4.50 -6.44
CA ILE A 15 0.94 3.91 -7.55
C ILE A 15 1.04 2.37 -7.53
N SER A 16 2.22 1.82 -7.26
CA SER A 16 2.39 0.37 -7.13
C SER A 16 1.58 -0.19 -5.96
N LEU A 17 1.61 0.46 -4.79
CA LEU A 17 0.84 0.03 -3.61
C LEU A 17 -0.67 0.12 -3.85
N GLU A 18 -1.14 1.14 -4.55
CA GLU A 18 -2.55 1.28 -4.95
C GLU A 18 -2.97 0.13 -5.88
N GLN A 19 -2.13 -0.24 -6.85
CA GLN A 19 -2.37 -1.38 -7.74
C GLN A 19 -2.39 -2.72 -7.00
N ASP A 20 -1.45 -2.91 -6.07
CA ASP A 20 -1.38 -4.12 -5.24
C ASP A 20 -2.62 -4.21 -4.34
N SER A 21 -3.07 -3.09 -3.77
CA SER A 21 -4.30 -3.02 -2.97
C SER A 21 -5.54 -3.34 -3.81
N GLU A 22 -5.66 -2.80 -5.03
CA GLU A 22 -6.77 -3.14 -5.94
C GLU A 22 -6.82 -4.63 -6.27
N GLU A 23 -5.66 -5.26 -6.45
CA GLU A 23 -5.59 -6.70 -6.74
C GLU A 23 -5.93 -7.54 -5.52
N LEU A 24 -5.43 -7.18 -4.34
CA LEU A 24 -5.76 -7.83 -3.08
C LEU A 24 -7.26 -7.78 -2.79
N GLN A 25 -7.89 -6.63 -3.01
CA GLN A 25 -9.33 -6.47 -2.81
C GLN A 25 -10.15 -7.37 -3.74
N LYS A 26 -9.71 -7.61 -4.98
CA LYS A 26 -10.34 -8.60 -5.86
C LYS A 26 -10.19 -10.02 -5.30
N GLN A 27 -9.01 -10.36 -4.78
CA GLN A 27 -8.74 -11.67 -4.19
C GLN A 27 -9.63 -11.95 -2.98
N MET A 28 -9.73 -10.98 -2.07
CA MET A 28 -10.61 -11.05 -0.89
C MET A 28 -12.09 -11.22 -1.29
N GLY A 29 -12.51 -10.62 -2.41
CA GLY A 29 -13.87 -10.74 -2.95
C GLY A 29 -14.26 -12.13 -3.44
N PHE A 30 -13.34 -13.09 -3.54
CA PHE A 30 -13.64 -14.49 -3.88
C PHE A 30 -13.93 -15.37 -2.66
N TYR A 31 -13.74 -14.87 -1.44
CA TYR A 31 -13.97 -15.62 -0.22
C TYR A 31 -15.36 -15.31 0.36
N ASP A 32 -16.14 -16.37 0.54
CA ASP A 32 -17.40 -16.33 1.29
C ASP A 32 -17.20 -16.68 2.78
N ASP A 33 -16.06 -17.28 3.12
CA ASP A 33 -15.68 -17.67 4.48
C ASP A 33 -14.58 -16.75 5.01
N TYR A 34 -15.00 -15.78 5.83
CA TYR A 34 -14.13 -14.76 6.42
C TYR A 34 -13.35 -15.26 7.66
N ASP A 35 -13.63 -16.47 8.15
CA ASP A 35 -12.91 -17.06 9.29
C ASP A 35 -11.83 -18.06 8.82
N SER A 36 -11.56 -18.14 7.51
CA SER A 36 -10.52 -19.01 6.96
C SER A 36 -9.11 -18.43 7.17
N ASP A 37 -8.12 -19.29 7.39
CA ASP A 37 -6.70 -18.92 7.53
C ASP A 37 -6.21 -18.15 6.28
N GLU A 38 -6.71 -18.51 5.10
CA GLU A 38 -6.42 -17.82 3.85
C GLU A 38 -6.98 -16.39 3.83
N TYR A 39 -8.21 -16.17 4.31
CA TYR A 39 -8.79 -14.83 4.38
C TYR A 39 -8.08 -13.96 5.42
N GLU A 40 -7.76 -14.52 6.60
CA GLU A 40 -6.98 -13.82 7.64
C GLU A 40 -5.63 -13.35 7.09
N SER A 41 -4.96 -14.18 6.28
CA SER A 41 -3.70 -13.82 5.64
C SER A 41 -3.84 -12.61 4.70
N LEU A 42 -4.93 -12.55 3.93
CA LEU A 42 -5.23 -11.43 3.03
C LEU A 42 -5.57 -10.15 3.80
N GLU A 43 -6.30 -10.25 4.91
CA GLU A 43 -6.58 -9.09 5.78
C GLU A 43 -5.29 -8.50 6.37
N ILE A 44 -4.38 -9.35 6.83
CA ILE A 44 -3.07 -8.90 7.34
C ILE A 44 -2.29 -8.16 6.25
N GLU A 45 -2.34 -8.65 5.01
CA GLU A 45 -1.72 -8.00 3.87
C GLU A 45 -2.37 -6.65 3.55
N ASP A 46 -3.69 -6.55 3.61
CA ASP A 46 -4.43 -5.29 3.39
C ASP A 46 -4.04 -4.22 4.40
N VAL A 47 -3.98 -4.61 5.69
CA VAL A 47 -3.50 -3.72 6.76
C VAL A 47 -2.06 -3.26 6.50
N SER A 48 -1.20 -4.16 6.03
CA SER A 48 0.21 -3.85 5.71
C SER A 48 0.33 -2.86 4.55
N LEU A 49 -0.41 -3.08 3.45
CA LEU A 49 -0.43 -2.17 2.29
C LEU A 49 -0.92 -0.78 2.68
N ASN A 50 -2.01 -0.71 3.46
CA ASN A 50 -2.53 0.54 4.00
C ASN A 50 -1.50 1.27 4.87
N GLY A 51 -0.78 0.54 5.73
CA GLY A 51 0.30 1.11 6.55
C GLY A 51 1.45 1.69 5.72
N GLN A 52 1.86 0.99 4.65
CA GLN A 52 2.90 1.45 3.73
C GLN A 52 2.46 2.73 2.98
N MET A 53 1.23 2.78 2.49
CA MET A 53 0.69 3.98 1.83
C MET A 53 0.68 5.19 2.77
N ILE A 54 0.22 5.01 4.03
CA ILE A 54 0.25 6.07 5.06
C ILE A 54 1.69 6.58 5.28
N ALA A 55 2.66 5.67 5.36
CA ALA A 55 4.06 6.04 5.51
C ALA A 55 4.58 6.84 4.30
N CYS A 56 4.25 6.43 3.08
CA CYS A 56 4.61 7.16 1.86
C CYS A 56 4.01 8.57 1.83
N TYR A 57 2.73 8.73 2.18
CA TYR A 57 2.11 10.06 2.28
C TYR A 57 2.80 10.94 3.33
N HIS A 58 3.15 10.38 4.49
CA HIS A 58 3.90 11.13 5.50
C HIS A 58 5.27 11.59 4.96
N LEU A 59 6.02 10.70 4.30
CA LEU A 59 7.33 11.02 3.74
C LEU A 59 7.24 12.10 2.66
N LEU A 60 6.24 12.03 1.77
CA LEU A 60 6.01 13.07 0.78
C LEU A 60 5.72 14.42 1.43
N GLY A 61 4.88 14.46 2.47
CA GLY A 61 4.61 15.69 3.22
C GLY A 61 5.88 16.32 3.78
N VAL A 62 6.77 15.53 4.39
CA VAL A 62 8.08 16.01 4.90
C VAL A 62 8.98 16.53 3.77
N LEU A 63 8.93 15.91 2.59
CA LEU A 63 9.70 16.33 1.42
C LEU A 63 9.13 17.58 0.74
N ASP A 64 7.83 17.84 0.86
CA ASP A 64 7.16 19.02 0.30
C ASP A 64 7.31 20.28 1.17
N GLU A 65 7.54 20.13 2.48
CA GLU A 65 7.81 21.24 3.40
C GLU A 65 9.26 21.77 3.34
N ARG A 66 10.13 21.16 2.52
CA ARG A 66 11.56 21.46 2.38
C ARG A 66 11.92 22.02 1.00
#